data_AF-A0A3N4LSG2-F1
#
_entry.id   AF-A0A3N4LSG2-F1
#
_cell.length_a   1.000
_cell.length_b   1.000
_cell.length_c   1.000
_cell.angle_alpha   90.00
_cell.angle_beta   90.00
_cell.angle_gamma   90.00
#
_symmetry.space_group_name_H-M   'P 1'
#
loop_
_entity.id
_entity.type
_entity.pdbx_description
1 polymer ?
#
loop_
_entity_poly.entity_id
_entity_poly.type
_entity_poly.pdbx_seq_one_letter_code
_entity_poly.pdbx_strand_id
1 'polypeptide(L)'
;MESSKPACHRSFLLLRNLFYVGITYALTASIIHLFQNGYIHDRLHPPSDLIAKPTPTPTLGVISRLRPESLVIPQDDFLGKRPHADTYANFTRLIEVCRGSLTGLEKMRNVYDCLKYLAGRESEYYFIPTTNVPSKLSKDYPEIDKAQKPNNSSIGPCPGPIIPYHTYWTGPATWRVEFFIKGYLHTQNLACSRLYLWLDTDAHPFAVPDMMRDPIFAKFLLLVERGDIILKEWKFPSRIPLPKSPENVEPRYIDATPDPVTGVTVIGDGVIREADGSEWVVLTPRQLTFLPVAVSDAVRFIVLHLWGGLYCDMDVLMLRDMRPILLPPEHAFAERWAVHTHPGDYNTAVMSLSANSSLSSYLLRGGVRMGINFHPRIIGRMAWKDGRNEEFAMFETGLFDPIWGEFNWGREGRCSIPCLRDYNAAFMGEVGYVKNSGEWESWDREQLKEILPREKREFVLRGLPRLEEREKYDISLDLYPPNNRTMANFFRGAYTYHIHNQWKKHPQPNSWLDVVMKAHDGFLAKKRKNPYGEMWEGFEVGRYERFMEFENF
;
A
#
# COMPACT_ATOMS: atom_id res chain seq x y z
N MET A 1 4.50 70.90 8.56
CA MET A 1 3.15 70.78 7.94
C MET A 1 2.97 69.34 7.51
N GLU A 2 2.57 68.45 8.42
CA GLU A 2 2.14 67.11 8.05
C GLU A 2 0.61 67.13 7.92
N SER A 3 0.16 66.95 6.68
CA SER A 3 -1.24 66.91 6.29
C SER A 3 -1.89 65.66 6.88
N SER A 4 -2.89 65.85 7.74
CA SER A 4 -3.82 64.81 8.17
C SER A 4 -4.61 64.35 6.94
N LYS A 5 -4.37 63.11 6.49
CA LYS A 5 -5.22 62.49 5.47
C LYS A 5 -6.62 62.27 6.07
N PRO A 6 -7.70 62.66 5.38
CA PRO A 6 -9.05 62.68 5.95
C PRO A 6 -9.51 61.25 6.31
N ALA A 7 -10.20 61.11 7.45
CA ALA A 7 -10.72 59.86 7.98
C ALA A 7 -11.50 59.01 6.94
N CYS A 8 -12.11 59.66 5.95
CA CYS A 8 -12.81 59.04 4.83
C CYS A 8 -11.90 58.11 3.99
N HIS A 9 -10.61 58.42 3.85
CA HIS A 9 -9.66 57.60 3.09
C HIS A 9 -9.31 56.29 3.83
N ARG A 10 -9.21 56.33 5.17
CA ARG A 10 -8.97 55.13 5.99
C ARG A 10 -10.18 54.20 6.02
N SER A 11 -11.39 54.75 6.10
CA SER A 11 -12.63 53.97 6.04
C SER A 11 -12.82 53.31 4.67
N PHE A 12 -12.47 54.00 3.59
CA PHE A 12 -12.51 53.42 2.24
C PHE A 12 -11.48 52.28 2.06
N LEU A 13 -10.26 52.45 2.58
CA LEU A 13 -9.24 51.38 2.57
C LEU A 13 -9.66 50.17 3.38
N LEU A 14 -10.31 50.36 4.54
CA LEU A 14 -10.83 49.28 5.37
C LEU A 14 -11.94 48.51 4.66
N LEU A 15 -12.93 49.22 4.08
CA LEU A 15 -14.02 48.59 3.32
C LEU A 15 -13.49 47.84 2.10
N ARG A 16 -12.51 48.40 1.38
CA ARG A 16 -11.85 47.75 0.26
C ARG A 16 -11.13 46.46 0.69
N ASN A 17 -10.42 46.50 1.82
CA ASN A 17 -9.71 45.32 2.33
C ASN A 17 -10.67 44.25 2.85
N LEU A 18 -11.76 44.62 3.53
CA LEU A 18 -12.82 43.70 3.94
C LEU A 18 -13.52 43.06 2.74
N PHE A 19 -13.73 43.82 1.67
CA PHE A 19 -14.26 43.30 0.42
C PHE A 19 -13.31 42.28 -0.22
N TYR A 20 -12.00 42.54 -0.25
CA TYR A 20 -11.01 41.58 -0.74
C TYR A 20 -10.94 40.32 0.12
N VAL A 21 -11.02 40.45 1.45
CA VAL A 21 -11.07 39.29 2.35
C VAL A 21 -12.34 38.47 2.13
N GLY A 22 -13.50 39.12 1.95
CA GLY A 22 -14.76 38.46 1.64
C GLY A 22 -14.71 37.69 0.31
N ILE A 23 -14.16 38.28 -0.75
CA ILE A 23 -13.97 37.61 -2.05
C ILE A 23 -13.01 36.42 -1.91
N THR A 24 -11.90 36.62 -1.22
CA THR A 24 -10.88 35.57 -1.06
C THR A 24 -11.45 34.41 -0.27
N TYR A 25 -12.16 34.69 0.83
CA TYR A 25 -12.84 33.68 1.63
C TYR A 25 -13.90 32.93 0.82
N ALA A 26 -14.75 33.63 0.08
CA ALA A 26 -15.77 33.02 -0.77
C ALA A 26 -15.14 32.10 -1.85
N LEU A 27 -14.08 32.56 -2.52
CA LEU A 27 -13.35 31.75 -3.50
C LEU A 27 -12.72 30.51 -2.85
N THR A 28 -12.04 30.64 -1.72
CA THR A 28 -11.47 29.49 -1.00
C THR A 28 -12.54 28.53 -0.50
N ALA A 29 -13.65 29.04 0.04
CA ALA A 29 -14.75 28.21 0.52
C ALA A 29 -15.45 27.48 -0.63
N SER A 30 -15.65 28.13 -1.78
CA SER A 30 -16.18 27.51 -2.99
C SER A 30 -15.24 26.46 -3.58
N ILE A 31 -13.92 26.72 -3.58
CA ILE A 31 -12.91 25.73 -4.00
C ILE A 31 -12.92 24.53 -3.06
N ILE A 32 -12.92 24.75 -1.74
CA ILE A 32 -13.02 23.66 -0.74
C ILE A 32 -14.33 22.89 -0.91
N HIS A 33 -15.44 23.57 -1.15
CA HIS A 33 -16.73 22.93 -1.41
C HIS A 33 -16.73 22.10 -2.71
N LEU A 34 -16.06 22.59 -3.77
CA LEU A 34 -15.86 21.87 -5.03
C LEU A 34 -14.96 20.63 -4.87
N PHE A 35 -13.93 20.71 -4.03
CA PHE A 35 -13.07 19.58 -3.68
C PHE A 35 -13.78 18.56 -2.78
N GLN A 36 -14.58 19.02 -1.82
CA GLN A 36 -15.35 18.15 -0.91
C GLN A 36 -16.52 17.46 -1.63
N ASN A 37 -17.15 18.13 -2.59
CA ASN A 37 -18.26 17.57 -3.38
C ASN A 37 -17.84 16.98 -4.74
N GLY A 38 -16.53 16.86 -5.01
CA GLY A 38 -15.97 16.01 -6.06
C GLY A 38 -16.47 16.31 -7.48
N TYR A 39 -16.52 17.58 -7.88
CA TYR A 39 -17.04 17.98 -9.21
C TYR A 39 -16.06 18.80 -10.06
N ILE A 40 -14.75 18.58 -9.99
CA ILE A 40 -13.83 19.06 -11.03
C ILE A 40 -12.78 17.98 -11.32
N HIS A 41 -13.17 16.98 -12.11
CA HIS A 41 -12.23 16.24 -12.99
C HIS A 41 -12.92 15.54 -14.19
N ASP A 42 -14.05 16.07 -14.68
CA ASP A 42 -14.82 15.44 -15.79
C ASP A 42 -14.96 16.30 -17.06
N ARG A 43 -14.10 17.31 -17.26
CA ARG A 43 -14.15 18.12 -18.50
C ARG A 43 -12.81 18.23 -19.21
N LEU A 44 -12.24 17.09 -19.57
CA LEU A 44 -11.42 16.92 -20.76
C LEU A 44 -11.69 15.51 -21.32
N HIS A 45 -12.91 15.29 -21.82
CA HIS A 45 -13.17 14.13 -22.67
C HIS A 45 -12.57 14.38 -24.07
N PRO A 46 -11.90 13.40 -24.70
CA PRO A 46 -11.81 13.38 -26.16
C PRO A 46 -13.22 13.19 -26.73
N PRO A 47 -13.48 13.53 -28.01
CA PRO A 47 -14.83 13.63 -28.55
C PRO A 47 -15.63 12.34 -28.34
N SER A 48 -16.68 12.46 -27.53
CA SER A 48 -17.68 11.45 -27.28
C SER A 48 -18.66 11.39 -28.46
N ASP A 49 -18.23 10.83 -29.57
CA ASP A 49 -19.13 10.37 -30.62
C ASP A 49 -18.68 8.96 -31.02
N LEU A 50 -19.61 8.00 -30.91
CA LEU A 50 -19.49 6.54 -31.16
C LEU A 50 -19.26 5.63 -29.94
N ILE A 51 -20.00 5.81 -28.84
CA ILE A 51 -20.54 4.65 -28.11
C ILE A 51 -21.97 4.99 -27.73
N ALA A 52 -22.94 4.44 -28.46
CA ALA A 52 -24.32 4.41 -28.01
C ALA A 52 -24.33 3.77 -26.62
N LYS A 53 -24.73 4.50 -25.59
CA LYS A 53 -25.03 3.91 -24.27
C LYS A 53 -26.10 2.84 -24.51
N PRO A 54 -25.82 1.54 -24.30
CA PRO A 54 -26.90 0.59 -24.29
C PRO A 54 -27.77 0.97 -23.10
N THR A 55 -29.02 1.31 -23.38
CA THR A 55 -30.08 1.32 -22.38
C THR A 55 -30.02 -0.04 -21.69
N PRO A 56 -30.03 -0.13 -20.35
CA PRO A 56 -30.06 -1.44 -19.69
C PRO A 56 -31.43 -2.05 -19.96
N THR A 57 -31.54 -2.77 -21.07
CA THR A 57 -32.57 -3.77 -21.25
C THR A 57 -32.34 -4.76 -20.10
N PRO A 58 -33.35 -5.06 -19.27
CA PRO A 58 -33.21 -6.09 -18.25
C PRO A 58 -32.90 -7.40 -18.98
N THR A 59 -31.65 -7.83 -18.94
CA THR A 59 -31.24 -9.13 -19.45
C THR A 59 -31.81 -10.19 -18.52
N LEU A 60 -33.03 -10.63 -18.81
CA LEU A 60 -33.44 -11.97 -18.43
C LEU A 60 -32.43 -12.94 -19.05
N GLY A 61 -31.56 -13.58 -18.28
CA GLY A 61 -30.89 -14.77 -18.80
C GLY A 61 -29.66 -15.32 -18.10
N VAL A 62 -28.88 -14.54 -17.34
CA VAL A 62 -27.62 -15.07 -16.80
C VAL A 62 -27.81 -15.54 -15.39
N ILE A 63 -27.62 -16.84 -15.19
CA ILE A 63 -27.56 -17.42 -13.87
C ILE A 63 -26.12 -17.21 -13.38
N SER A 64 -25.85 -16.06 -12.74
CA SER A 64 -24.53 -15.65 -12.25
C SER A 64 -23.81 -16.72 -11.41
N ARG A 65 -24.55 -17.56 -10.66
CA ARG A 65 -24.02 -18.73 -9.93
C ARG A 65 -23.41 -19.82 -10.81
N LEU A 66 -23.69 -19.84 -12.11
CA LEU A 66 -23.15 -20.78 -13.09
C LEU A 66 -21.94 -20.23 -13.85
N ARG A 67 -21.58 -18.95 -13.63
CA ARG A 67 -20.44 -18.28 -14.26
C ARG A 67 -19.13 -19.01 -13.91
N PRO A 68 -18.35 -19.48 -14.90
CA PRO A 68 -17.01 -20.00 -14.64
C PRO A 68 -16.10 -18.95 -14.00
N GLU A 69 -15.20 -19.35 -13.10
CA GLU A 69 -14.30 -18.40 -12.43
C GLU A 69 -13.24 -17.79 -13.38
N SER A 70 -12.85 -18.51 -14.43
CA SER A 70 -11.87 -18.09 -15.44
C SER A 70 -12.03 -18.89 -16.74
N LEU A 71 -11.54 -18.37 -17.87
CA LEU A 71 -11.44 -19.13 -19.13
C LEU A 71 -10.18 -20.00 -19.20
N VAL A 72 -9.21 -19.78 -18.31
CA VAL A 72 -7.90 -20.43 -18.33
C VAL A 72 -7.64 -21.07 -16.98
N ILE A 73 -6.73 -22.05 -16.93
CA ILE A 73 -6.26 -22.60 -15.65
C ILE A 73 -5.23 -21.60 -15.09
N PRO A 74 -5.46 -20.99 -13.92
CA PRO A 74 -4.49 -20.08 -13.34
C PRO A 74 -3.19 -20.80 -13.00
N GLN A 75 -2.06 -20.25 -13.43
CA GLN A 75 -0.75 -20.67 -12.95
C GLN A 75 -0.43 -19.89 -11.67
N ASP A 76 -0.75 -20.47 -10.52
CA ASP A 76 -0.60 -19.77 -9.24
C ASP A 76 0.85 -19.68 -8.77
N ASP A 77 1.71 -20.63 -9.10
CA ASP A 77 3.13 -20.68 -8.68
C ASP A 77 4.07 -19.90 -9.61
N PHE A 78 3.61 -18.77 -10.13
CA PHE A 78 4.28 -18.02 -11.19
C PHE A 78 5.58 -17.30 -10.76
N LEU A 79 5.86 -17.18 -9.46
CA LEU A 79 7.15 -16.66 -8.96
C LEU A 79 8.16 -17.78 -8.67
N GLY A 80 7.78 -19.05 -8.82
CA GLY A 80 8.66 -20.18 -8.51
C GLY A 80 8.82 -20.40 -7.01
N LYS A 81 9.95 -20.95 -6.57
CA LYS A 81 10.18 -21.23 -5.14
C LYS A 81 10.43 -19.93 -4.37
N ARG A 82 9.85 -19.80 -3.18
CA ARG A 82 10.16 -18.68 -2.26
C ARG A 82 11.68 -18.53 -2.06
N PRO A 83 12.22 -17.29 -2.05
CA PRO A 83 13.62 -17.05 -1.74
C PRO A 83 14.04 -17.69 -0.40
N HIS A 84 15.32 -18.06 -0.30
CA HIS A 84 15.87 -18.62 0.93
C HIS A 84 15.68 -17.66 2.11
N ALA A 85 15.47 -18.16 3.33
CA ALA A 85 15.13 -17.35 4.52
C ALA A 85 16.18 -16.28 4.88
N ASP A 86 17.41 -16.43 4.39
CA ASP A 86 18.55 -15.52 4.57
C ASP A 86 18.83 -14.61 3.36
N THR A 87 17.95 -14.59 2.35
CA THR A 87 18.18 -13.84 1.13
C THR A 87 18.10 -12.34 1.38
N TYR A 88 19.09 -11.59 0.90
CA TYR A 88 19.09 -10.14 0.80
C TYR A 88 18.82 -9.70 -0.62
N ALA A 89 18.19 -8.53 -0.76
CA ALA A 89 18.09 -7.79 -2.01
C ALA A 89 19.14 -6.67 -2.06
N ASN A 90 19.84 -6.56 -3.19
CA ASN A 90 20.79 -5.49 -3.44
C ASN A 90 20.05 -4.20 -3.86
N PHE A 91 19.96 -3.24 -2.95
CA PHE A 91 19.23 -1.98 -3.15
C PHE A 91 19.82 -1.14 -4.28
N THR A 92 21.15 -1.02 -4.32
CA THR A 92 21.87 -0.30 -5.38
C THR A 92 21.50 -0.87 -6.74
N ARG A 93 21.54 -2.19 -6.89
CA ARG A 93 21.20 -2.85 -8.15
C ARG A 93 19.74 -2.64 -8.56
N LEU A 94 18.81 -2.75 -7.61
CA LEU A 94 17.39 -2.49 -7.86
C LEU A 94 17.16 -1.05 -8.33
N ILE A 95 17.80 -0.08 -7.67
CA ILE A 95 17.73 1.33 -8.01
C ILE A 95 18.35 1.62 -9.37
N GLU A 96 19.57 1.15 -9.65
CA GLU A 96 20.26 1.41 -10.92
C GLU A 96 19.53 0.85 -12.15
N VAL A 97 18.82 -0.28 -11.98
CA VAL A 97 18.07 -0.90 -13.07
C VAL A 97 16.73 -0.20 -13.29
N CYS A 98 16.00 0.12 -12.23
CA CYS A 98 14.68 0.72 -12.36
C CYS A 98 14.71 2.26 -12.48
N ARG A 99 15.72 2.94 -11.97
CA ARG A 99 15.89 4.41 -12.00
C ARG A 99 16.96 4.85 -12.98
N GLY A 100 18.12 4.20 -12.93
CA GLY A 100 19.37 4.74 -13.49
C GLY A 100 20.14 5.57 -12.46
N SER A 101 20.87 6.59 -12.92
CA SER A 101 21.65 7.46 -12.04
C SER A 101 20.74 8.35 -11.17
N LEU A 102 21.24 8.79 -10.01
CA LEU A 102 20.47 9.63 -9.08
C LEU A 102 20.01 10.95 -9.72
N THR A 103 20.81 11.51 -10.63
CA THR A 103 20.54 12.80 -11.28
C THR A 103 19.89 12.65 -12.65
N GLY A 104 20.27 11.64 -13.43
CA GLY A 104 19.79 11.46 -14.80
C GLY A 104 18.45 10.72 -14.91
N LEU A 105 18.11 9.84 -13.95
CA LEU A 105 16.81 9.16 -13.88
C LEU A 105 16.39 8.47 -15.19
N GLU A 106 17.36 7.96 -15.94
CA GLU A 106 17.24 7.62 -17.37
C GLU A 106 16.28 6.44 -17.61
N LYS A 107 16.02 5.63 -16.58
CA LYS A 107 15.19 4.42 -16.67
C LYS A 107 13.91 4.50 -15.85
N MET A 108 13.79 5.50 -14.97
CA MET A 108 12.67 5.67 -14.04
C MET A 108 11.30 5.60 -14.73
N ARG A 109 11.22 6.12 -15.96
CA ARG A 109 9.98 6.19 -16.76
C ARG A 109 9.66 4.89 -17.51
N ASN A 110 10.61 3.95 -17.60
CA ASN A 110 10.45 2.67 -18.29
C ASN A 110 10.07 1.56 -17.29
N VAL A 111 8.83 1.64 -16.81
CA VAL A 111 8.30 0.74 -15.76
C VAL A 111 8.23 -0.71 -16.24
N TYR A 112 7.93 -0.95 -17.53
CA TYR A 112 7.88 -2.29 -18.10
C TYR A 112 9.23 -3.02 -17.98
N ASP A 113 10.34 -2.37 -18.34
CA ASP A 113 11.66 -3.00 -18.25
C ASP A 113 12.09 -3.25 -16.80
N CYS A 114 11.72 -2.36 -15.88
CA CYS A 114 11.89 -2.60 -14.44
C CYS A 114 11.13 -3.86 -14.00
N LEU A 115 9.83 -3.99 -14.31
CA LEU A 115 9.03 -5.17 -13.98
C LEU A 115 9.60 -6.45 -14.59
N LYS A 116 10.02 -6.39 -15.86
CA LYS A 116 10.64 -7.53 -16.56
C LYS A 116 11.93 -7.99 -15.88
N TYR A 117 12.76 -7.04 -15.43
CA TYR A 117 13.96 -7.35 -14.66
C TYR A 117 13.60 -7.98 -13.30
N LEU A 118 12.67 -7.38 -12.55
CA LEU A 118 12.22 -7.88 -11.26
C LEU A 118 11.66 -9.31 -11.37
N ALA A 119 10.92 -9.62 -12.43
CA ALA A 119 10.31 -10.94 -12.64
C ALA A 119 11.28 -12.02 -13.14
N GLY A 120 12.40 -11.65 -13.77
CA GLY A 120 13.23 -12.59 -14.53
C GLY A 120 14.70 -12.65 -14.16
N ARG A 121 15.20 -11.72 -13.34
CA ARG A 121 16.63 -11.55 -13.03
C ARG A 121 16.92 -11.55 -11.54
N GLU A 122 16.16 -12.30 -10.75
CA GLU A 122 16.34 -12.41 -9.29
C GLU A 122 17.79 -12.72 -8.90
N SER A 123 18.47 -13.62 -9.62
CA SER A 123 19.87 -13.97 -9.34
C SER A 123 20.87 -12.82 -9.46
N GLU A 124 20.51 -11.70 -10.10
CA GLU A 124 21.38 -10.52 -10.20
C GLU A 124 21.26 -9.58 -9.01
N TYR A 125 20.18 -9.67 -8.23
CA TYR A 125 19.96 -8.78 -7.08
C TYR A 125 19.65 -9.51 -5.77
N TYR A 126 19.39 -10.82 -5.80
CA TYR A 126 19.26 -11.66 -4.62
C TYR A 126 20.55 -12.40 -4.34
N PHE A 127 20.98 -12.35 -3.08
CA PHE A 127 22.18 -13.05 -2.60
C PHE A 127 22.01 -13.43 -1.13
N ILE A 128 22.75 -14.45 -0.68
CA ILE A 128 22.86 -14.76 0.75
C ILE A 128 24.14 -14.07 1.25
N PRO A 129 24.08 -13.26 2.32
CA PRO A 129 25.27 -12.59 2.85
C PRO A 129 26.27 -13.62 3.39
N THR A 130 27.57 -13.33 3.28
CA THR A 130 28.64 -14.21 3.80
C THR A 130 28.88 -14.02 5.29
N THR A 131 28.58 -12.83 5.82
CA THR A 131 28.68 -12.45 7.24
C THR A 131 27.32 -12.00 7.74
N ASN A 132 27.06 -12.12 9.05
CA ASN A 132 25.80 -11.69 9.67
C ASN A 132 24.56 -12.35 9.02
N VAL A 133 24.69 -13.63 8.66
CA VAL A 133 23.59 -14.44 8.10
C VAL A 133 22.39 -14.39 9.05
N PRO A 134 21.20 -13.95 8.61
CA PRO A 134 20.05 -13.69 9.49
C PRO A 134 19.66 -14.84 10.42
N SER A 135 19.58 -16.05 9.87
CA SER A 135 19.27 -17.28 10.61
C SER A 135 20.32 -17.64 11.67
N LYS A 136 21.53 -17.07 11.60
CA LYS A 136 22.65 -17.33 12.51
C LYS A 136 22.93 -16.18 13.48
N LEU A 137 22.15 -15.10 13.44
CA LEU A 137 22.35 -13.93 14.31
C LEU A 137 22.06 -14.25 15.78
N SER A 138 21.17 -15.21 16.06
CA SER A 138 20.89 -15.69 17.40
C SER A 138 20.92 -17.22 17.45
N LYS A 139 21.38 -17.77 18.58
CA LYS A 139 21.32 -19.21 18.87
C LYS A 139 19.89 -19.70 19.14
N ASP A 140 18.97 -18.78 19.41
CA ASP A 140 17.57 -19.10 19.69
C ASP A 140 16.75 -19.35 18.41
N TYR A 141 17.30 -19.01 17.24
CA TYR A 141 16.63 -19.28 15.97
C TYR A 141 16.72 -20.77 15.63
N PRO A 142 15.61 -21.40 15.21
CA PRO A 142 15.64 -22.76 14.72
C PRO A 142 16.47 -22.85 13.43
N GLU A 143 17.07 -24.02 13.20
CA GLU A 143 17.64 -24.32 11.90
C GLU A 143 16.56 -24.31 10.81
N ILE A 144 16.88 -23.74 9.65
CA ILE A 144 15.93 -23.54 8.53
C ILE A 144 15.24 -24.85 8.14
N ASP A 145 16.00 -25.93 7.98
CA ASP A 145 15.46 -27.23 7.54
C ASP A 145 14.67 -27.96 8.64
N LYS A 146 14.81 -27.54 9.90
CA LYS A 146 14.10 -28.10 11.05
C LYS A 146 12.93 -27.21 11.51
N ALA A 147 12.79 -26.02 10.95
CA ALA A 147 11.72 -25.10 11.30
C ALA A 147 10.37 -25.74 10.96
N GLN A 148 9.53 -25.91 11.99
CA GLN A 148 8.20 -26.47 11.81
C GLN A 148 7.36 -25.53 10.96
N LYS A 149 6.64 -26.10 10.00
CA LYS A 149 5.73 -25.31 9.18
C LYS A 149 4.53 -24.81 10.00
N PRO A 150 3.90 -23.70 9.59
CA PRO A 150 2.67 -23.23 10.20
C PRO A 150 1.59 -24.33 10.21
N ASN A 151 0.73 -24.34 11.22
CA ASN A 151 -0.43 -25.20 11.29
C ASN A 151 -1.60 -24.45 11.95
N ASN A 152 -2.72 -25.11 12.18
CA ASN A 152 -3.89 -24.47 12.80
C ASN A 152 -3.56 -23.86 14.18
N SER A 153 -2.71 -24.45 15.00
CA SER A 153 -2.45 -23.98 16.37
C SER A 153 -1.22 -23.06 16.50
N SER A 154 -0.35 -23.01 15.48
CA SER A 154 0.90 -22.25 15.54
C SER A 154 1.27 -21.67 14.18
N ILE A 155 1.78 -20.44 14.16
CA ILE A 155 2.34 -19.80 12.96
C ILE A 155 3.69 -20.45 12.55
N GLY A 156 4.25 -21.30 13.41
CA GLY A 156 5.58 -21.87 13.23
C GLY A 156 6.68 -20.91 13.67
N PRO A 157 7.86 -21.43 14.04
CA PRO A 157 8.99 -20.60 14.43
C PRO A 157 9.70 -20.01 13.21
N CYS A 158 10.15 -18.75 13.30
CA CYS A 158 10.96 -18.13 12.25
C CYS A 158 12.44 -18.54 12.40
N PRO A 159 13.08 -19.10 11.36
CA PRO A 159 14.53 -19.30 11.34
C PRO A 159 15.26 -17.97 11.02
N GLY A 160 15.13 -16.98 11.90
CA GLY A 160 15.72 -15.65 11.73
C GLY A 160 14.91 -14.55 12.42
N PRO A 161 15.20 -13.27 12.10
CA PRO A 161 14.45 -12.16 12.66
C PRO A 161 13.00 -12.14 12.15
N ILE A 162 12.08 -11.91 13.09
CA ILE A 162 10.67 -11.67 12.83
C ILE A 162 10.51 -10.18 12.53
N ILE A 163 9.94 -9.86 11.37
CA ILE A 163 9.81 -8.48 10.91
C ILE A 163 8.39 -7.98 11.20
N PRO A 164 8.21 -6.85 11.89
CA PRO A 164 6.89 -6.28 12.09
C PRO A 164 6.41 -5.55 10.82
N TYR A 165 5.15 -5.78 10.47
CA TYR A 165 4.44 -5.14 9.38
C TYR A 165 3.34 -4.29 10.02
N HIS A 166 3.26 -3.03 9.66
CA HIS A 166 2.35 -2.07 10.24
C HIS A 166 1.40 -1.54 9.18
N THR A 167 0.14 -1.39 9.55
CA THR A 167 -0.82 -0.59 8.78
C THR A 167 -1.76 0.12 9.73
N TYR A 168 -2.36 1.21 9.25
CA TYR A 168 -3.26 2.06 10.01
C TYR A 168 -4.66 2.04 9.41
N TRP A 169 -5.67 2.00 10.27
CA TRP A 169 -7.07 2.05 9.88
C TRP A 169 -7.93 2.84 10.85
N THR A 170 -8.93 3.52 10.30
CA THR A 170 -9.97 4.21 11.05
C THR A 170 -11.33 3.85 10.46
N GLY A 171 -12.29 3.53 11.33
CA GLY A 171 -13.62 3.06 10.96
C GLY A 171 -13.81 1.53 11.00
N PRO A 172 -14.99 1.04 10.56
CA PRO A 172 -15.35 -0.38 10.59
C PRO A 172 -14.52 -1.20 9.63
N ALA A 173 -14.57 -2.53 9.74
CA ALA A 173 -13.93 -3.37 8.74
C ALA A 173 -14.66 -3.22 7.40
N THR A 174 -13.89 -3.32 6.32
CA THR A 174 -14.43 -3.26 4.96
C THR A 174 -13.75 -4.32 4.12
N TRP A 175 -14.23 -4.53 2.90
CA TRP A 175 -13.57 -5.42 1.94
C TRP A 175 -12.09 -5.04 1.72
N ARG A 176 -11.65 -3.81 2.01
CA ARG A 176 -10.26 -3.34 1.88
C ARG A 176 -9.36 -3.82 2.98
N VAL A 177 -9.87 -3.77 4.23
CA VAL A 177 -9.19 -4.40 5.37
C VAL A 177 -9.02 -5.89 5.09
N GLU A 178 -10.08 -6.53 4.58
CA GLU A 178 -10.02 -7.92 4.13
C GLU A 178 -9.02 -8.11 2.98
N PHE A 179 -8.98 -7.19 2.01
CA PHE A 179 -8.09 -7.25 0.85
C PHE A 179 -6.62 -7.17 1.23
N PHE A 180 -6.27 -6.22 2.11
CA PHE A 180 -4.93 -6.05 2.65
C PHE A 180 -4.49 -7.30 3.44
N ILE A 181 -5.30 -7.74 4.41
CA ILE A 181 -4.98 -8.88 5.27
C ILE A 181 -4.78 -10.15 4.44
N LYS A 182 -5.70 -10.43 3.50
CA LYS A 182 -5.57 -11.62 2.65
C LYS A 182 -4.38 -11.53 1.69
N GLY A 183 -4.06 -10.34 1.17
CA GLY A 183 -2.85 -10.11 0.38
C GLY A 183 -1.58 -10.41 1.18
N TYR A 184 -1.52 -9.95 2.44
CA TYR A 184 -0.44 -10.28 3.38
C TYR A 184 -0.33 -11.79 3.61
N LEU A 185 -1.43 -12.47 3.96
CA LEU A 185 -1.48 -13.91 4.22
C LEU A 185 -1.08 -14.75 2.99
N HIS A 186 -1.46 -14.28 1.79
CA HIS A 186 -1.19 -14.95 0.54
C HIS A 186 0.29 -14.89 0.16
N THR A 187 0.99 -13.80 0.47
CA THR A 187 2.33 -13.52 -0.11
C THR A 187 3.49 -13.60 0.88
N GLN A 188 3.30 -13.23 2.14
CA GLN A 188 4.39 -13.08 3.10
C GLN A 188 4.80 -14.41 3.75
N ASN A 189 6.05 -14.46 4.24
CA ASN A 189 6.52 -15.58 5.07
C ASN A 189 6.03 -15.41 6.52
N LEU A 190 4.86 -15.99 6.81
CA LEU A 190 4.14 -15.75 8.06
C LEU A 190 4.88 -16.19 9.32
N ALA A 191 5.71 -17.23 9.27
CA ALA A 191 6.54 -17.60 10.41
C ALA A 191 7.43 -16.41 10.84
N CYS A 192 7.91 -15.65 9.86
CA CYS A 192 8.89 -14.57 9.98
C CYS A 192 8.33 -13.14 9.83
N SER A 193 7.01 -12.97 9.78
CA SER A 193 6.35 -11.67 9.73
C SER A 193 5.25 -11.57 10.77
N ARG A 194 4.99 -10.36 11.29
CA ARG A 194 3.88 -10.12 12.23
C ARG A 194 3.12 -8.88 11.80
N LEU A 195 1.82 -9.02 11.55
CA LEU A 195 0.98 -7.90 11.15
C LEU A 195 0.40 -7.18 12.36
N TYR A 196 0.66 -5.89 12.46
CA TYR A 196 0.14 -4.96 13.45
C TYR A 196 -0.86 -4.04 12.75
N LEU A 197 -2.14 -4.22 13.06
CA LEU A 197 -3.22 -3.38 12.58
C LEU A 197 -3.51 -2.31 13.65
N TRP A 198 -3.05 -1.09 13.40
CA TRP A 198 -3.25 0.05 14.28
C TRP A 198 -4.62 0.67 14.02
N LEU A 199 -5.46 0.73 15.06
CA LEU A 199 -6.83 1.20 15.00
C LEU A 199 -6.98 2.53 15.74
N ASP A 200 -7.52 3.53 15.05
CA ASP A 200 -7.69 4.91 15.54
C ASP A 200 -8.62 5.00 16.76
N THR A 201 -8.03 5.02 17.96
CA THR A 201 -8.79 5.17 19.20
C THR A 201 -8.96 6.60 19.67
N ASP A 202 -8.27 7.56 19.03
CA ASP A 202 -8.51 8.99 19.29
C ASP A 202 -9.86 9.41 18.68
N ALA A 203 -10.15 8.97 17.46
CA ALA A 203 -11.45 9.19 16.82
C ALA A 203 -12.52 8.19 17.29
N HIS A 204 -12.14 6.94 17.57
CA HIS A 204 -13.06 5.85 17.92
C HIS A 204 -12.57 5.10 19.17
N PRO A 205 -12.93 5.54 20.39
CA PRO A 205 -12.40 4.96 21.65
C PRO A 205 -12.57 3.44 21.82
N PHE A 206 -13.51 2.83 21.11
CA PHE A 206 -13.77 1.39 21.10
C PHE A 206 -13.31 0.68 19.83
N ALA A 207 -12.41 1.26 19.03
CA ALA A 207 -12.03 0.74 17.71
C ALA A 207 -11.58 -0.72 17.73
N VAL A 208 -10.76 -1.13 18.71
CA VAL A 208 -10.33 -2.54 18.85
C VAL A 208 -11.51 -3.46 19.22
N PRO A 209 -12.29 -3.21 20.29
CA PRO A 209 -13.50 -3.97 20.57
C PRO A 209 -14.52 -4.02 19.42
N ASP A 210 -14.69 -2.91 18.69
CA ASP A 210 -15.61 -2.82 17.55
C ASP A 210 -15.12 -3.68 16.39
N MET A 211 -13.83 -3.61 16.06
CA MET A 211 -13.20 -4.48 15.05
C MET A 211 -13.35 -5.96 15.41
N MET A 212 -13.19 -6.33 16.69
CA MET A 212 -13.38 -7.72 17.15
C MET A 212 -14.83 -8.22 17.04
N ARG A 213 -15.81 -7.33 16.99
CA ARG A 213 -17.24 -7.64 16.80
C ARG A 213 -17.70 -7.47 15.35
N ASP A 214 -16.86 -6.92 14.48
CA ASP A 214 -17.24 -6.60 13.12
C ASP A 214 -17.53 -7.87 12.30
N PRO A 215 -18.68 -7.98 11.62
CA PRO A 215 -19.05 -9.17 10.86
C PRO A 215 -18.06 -9.54 9.74
N ILE A 216 -17.45 -8.54 9.09
CA ILE A 216 -16.45 -8.77 8.03
C ILE A 216 -15.15 -9.24 8.68
N PHE A 217 -14.76 -8.66 9.82
CA PHE A 217 -13.52 -9.04 10.50
C PHE A 217 -13.61 -10.39 11.23
N ALA A 218 -14.81 -10.84 11.56
CA ALA A 218 -15.05 -12.10 12.30
C ALA A 218 -14.31 -13.32 11.70
N LYS A 219 -14.12 -13.34 10.37
CA LYS A 219 -13.39 -14.41 9.66
C LYS A 219 -11.89 -14.49 10.00
N PHE A 220 -11.34 -13.47 10.65
CA PHE A 220 -9.92 -13.38 11.03
C PHE A 220 -9.66 -13.60 12.52
N LEU A 221 -10.69 -13.79 13.35
CA LEU A 221 -10.52 -13.88 14.81
C LEU A 221 -9.60 -15.01 15.23
N LEU A 222 -9.67 -16.18 14.58
CA LEU A 222 -8.76 -17.30 14.84
C LEU A 222 -7.30 -16.97 14.51
N LEU A 223 -7.07 -16.08 13.54
CA LEU A 223 -5.72 -15.59 13.20
C LEU A 223 -5.23 -14.54 14.20
N VAL A 224 -6.13 -13.78 14.82
CA VAL A 224 -5.81 -12.91 15.96
C VAL A 224 -5.42 -13.77 17.17
N GLU A 225 -6.19 -14.81 17.48
CA GLU A 225 -5.90 -15.73 18.58
C GLU A 225 -4.59 -16.49 18.39
N ARG A 226 -4.29 -16.93 17.15
CA ARG A 226 -3.03 -17.60 16.80
C ARG A 226 -1.83 -16.64 16.79
N GLY A 227 -2.08 -15.32 16.64
CA GLY A 227 -1.08 -14.25 16.68
C GLY A 227 -0.55 -13.79 15.32
N ASP A 228 -1.20 -14.15 14.21
CA ASP A 228 -0.83 -13.68 12.86
C ASP A 228 -1.11 -12.19 12.70
N ILE A 229 -2.21 -11.75 13.32
CA ILE A 229 -2.71 -10.38 13.29
C ILE A 229 -2.78 -9.88 14.72
N ILE A 230 -2.15 -8.74 14.98
CA ILE A 230 -2.15 -8.08 16.28
C ILE A 230 -2.90 -6.76 16.12
N LEU A 231 -4.08 -6.67 16.72
CA LEU A 231 -4.80 -5.41 16.82
C LEU A 231 -4.12 -4.51 17.85
N LYS A 232 -3.86 -3.26 17.48
CA LYS A 232 -3.23 -2.26 18.35
C LYS A 232 -4.11 -1.03 18.44
N GLU A 233 -4.23 -0.48 19.65
CA GLU A 233 -4.78 0.87 19.82
C GLU A 233 -3.79 1.90 19.29
N TRP A 234 -4.25 2.78 18.42
CA TRP A 234 -3.55 4.01 18.09
C TRP A 234 -4.14 5.15 18.91
N LYS A 235 -3.32 5.68 19.83
CA LYS A 235 -3.53 6.96 20.50
C LYS A 235 -2.33 7.81 20.19
N PHE A 236 -2.55 9.00 19.66
CA PHE A 236 -1.48 9.89 19.27
C PHE A 236 -0.63 10.20 20.52
N PRO A 237 0.66 9.80 20.53
CA PRO A 237 1.46 9.91 21.74
C PRO A 237 1.71 11.38 22.08
N SER A 238 1.78 11.71 23.37
CA SER A 238 2.20 13.04 23.83
C SER A 238 3.72 13.17 23.91
N ARG A 239 4.43 12.04 24.03
CA ARG A 239 5.89 11.96 24.04
C ARG A 239 6.37 10.68 23.38
N ILE A 240 7.50 10.76 22.69
CA ILE A 240 8.15 9.62 22.02
C ILE A 240 9.60 9.57 22.48
N PRO A 241 10.10 8.41 22.96
CA PRO A 241 11.48 8.28 23.40
C PRO A 241 12.44 8.46 22.22
N LEU A 242 13.62 9.01 22.49
CA LEU A 242 14.72 9.14 21.54
C LEU A 242 15.96 8.40 22.07
N PRO A 243 16.83 7.89 21.19
CA PRO A 243 18.12 7.40 21.61
C PRO A 243 18.94 8.57 22.16
N LYS A 244 19.79 8.30 23.15
CA LYS A 244 20.73 9.32 23.67
C LYS A 244 21.56 9.82 22.50
N SER A 245 21.50 11.12 22.26
CA SER A 245 22.31 11.75 21.22
C SER A 245 23.79 11.46 21.52
N PRO A 246 24.61 11.02 20.55
CA PRO A 246 26.06 11.01 20.72
C PRO A 246 26.49 12.41 21.17
N GLU A 247 27.46 12.50 22.08
CA GLU A 247 27.88 13.77 22.72
C GLU A 247 28.30 14.89 21.75
N ASN A 248 28.39 14.61 20.44
CA ASN A 248 28.87 15.51 19.39
C ASN A 248 27.84 15.86 18.30
N VAL A 249 26.54 15.66 18.50
CA VAL A 249 25.54 15.98 17.45
C VAL A 249 24.95 17.39 17.63
N GLU A 250 25.33 18.24 16.67
CA GLU A 250 24.94 19.64 16.40
C GLU A 250 25.30 20.72 17.44
N PRO A 251 26.05 21.78 17.05
CA PRO A 251 26.42 22.89 17.93
C PRO A 251 25.25 23.70 18.50
N ARG A 252 24.01 23.51 18.01
CA ARG A 252 22.84 24.29 18.43
C ARG A 252 22.28 23.91 19.80
N TYR A 253 22.68 22.77 20.35
CA TYR A 253 22.06 22.18 21.55
C TYR A 253 22.90 22.34 22.82
N ILE A 254 24.04 23.01 22.74
CA ILE A 254 25.06 23.06 23.81
C ILE A 254 24.67 24.06 24.93
N ASP A 255 23.75 24.99 24.68
CA ASP A 255 23.43 26.09 25.61
C ASP A 255 22.14 25.90 26.45
N ALA A 256 21.52 24.71 26.41
CA ALA A 256 20.26 24.47 27.12
C ALA A 256 20.48 24.24 28.62
N THR A 257 19.98 25.15 29.47
CA THR A 257 20.03 24.99 30.93
C THR A 257 18.83 24.19 31.46
N PRO A 258 19.03 23.26 32.43
CA PRO A 258 17.94 22.54 33.06
C PRO A 258 16.96 23.47 33.78
N ASP A 259 15.67 23.18 33.70
CA ASP A 259 14.66 23.83 34.52
C ASP A 259 14.95 23.56 36.01
N PRO A 260 15.09 24.60 36.84
CA PRO A 260 15.56 24.45 38.22
C PRO A 260 14.55 23.76 39.15
N VAL A 261 13.28 23.60 38.74
CA VAL A 261 12.23 22.95 39.55
C VAL A 261 12.03 21.50 39.13
N THR A 262 11.97 21.24 37.83
CA THR A 262 11.65 19.92 37.27
C THR A 262 12.90 19.13 36.86
N GLY A 263 14.05 19.79 36.71
CA GLY A 263 15.28 19.19 36.17
C GLY A 263 15.25 18.92 34.66
N VAL A 264 14.14 19.25 33.98
CA VAL A 264 13.97 19.01 32.54
C VAL A 264 14.74 20.05 31.75
N THR A 265 15.55 19.60 30.79
CA THR A 265 16.28 20.48 29.88
C THR A 265 15.58 20.51 28.52
N VAL A 266 15.17 21.69 28.05
CA VAL A 266 14.61 21.85 26.70
C VAL A 266 15.76 21.96 25.72
N ILE A 267 16.01 20.89 24.96
CA ILE A 267 17.09 20.84 23.97
C ILE A 267 16.75 21.71 22.76
N GLY A 268 15.47 21.73 22.34
CA GLY A 268 15.00 22.44 21.14
C GLY A 268 14.28 21.51 20.18
N ASP A 269 13.63 22.05 19.15
CA ASP A 269 12.90 21.26 18.12
C ASP A 269 11.84 20.29 18.69
N GLY A 270 11.22 20.65 19.82
CA GLY A 270 10.27 19.80 20.52
C GLY A 270 10.94 18.66 21.32
N VAL A 271 12.26 18.68 21.51
CA VAL A 271 13.00 17.68 22.27
C VAL A 271 13.29 18.16 23.68
N ILE A 272 13.05 17.30 24.66
CA ILE A 272 13.43 17.49 26.06
C ILE A 272 14.40 16.39 26.51
N ARG A 273 15.21 16.70 27.52
CA ARG A 273 16.01 15.75 28.28
C ARG A 273 15.57 15.76 29.73
N GLU A 274 15.21 14.60 30.27
CA GLU A 274 14.87 14.46 31.68
C GLU A 274 16.14 14.39 32.55
N ALA A 275 15.97 14.52 33.87
CA ALA A 275 17.08 14.52 34.83
C ALA A 275 17.90 13.22 34.83
N ASP A 276 17.30 12.10 34.41
CA ASP A 276 17.97 10.80 34.24
C ASP A 276 18.79 10.69 32.93
N GLY A 277 18.77 11.76 32.12
CA GLY A 277 19.43 11.84 30.83
C GLY A 277 18.69 11.15 29.67
N SER A 278 17.45 10.72 29.86
CA SER A 278 16.59 10.24 28.77
C SER A 278 16.12 11.40 27.90
N GLU A 279 16.11 11.21 26.57
CA GLU A 279 15.63 12.20 25.61
C GLU A 279 14.27 11.81 25.06
N TRP A 280 13.40 12.80 24.87
CA TRP A 280 12.03 12.61 24.39
C TRP A 280 11.64 13.69 23.40
N VAL A 281 10.98 13.30 22.30
CA VAL A 281 10.22 14.24 21.48
C VAL A 281 8.88 14.48 22.16
N VAL A 282 8.60 15.73 22.51
CA VAL A 282 7.32 16.17 23.04
C VAL A 282 6.43 16.64 21.89
N LEU A 283 5.27 16.04 21.80
CA LEU A 283 4.26 16.38 20.81
C LEU A 283 3.29 17.36 21.46
N THR A 284 3.42 18.64 21.11
CA THR A 284 2.42 19.64 21.49
C THR A 284 1.25 19.54 20.51
N PRO A 285 -0.01 19.40 20.98
CA PRO A 285 -1.19 19.35 20.11
C PRO A 285 -1.47 20.69 19.41
N ARG A 286 -0.55 21.19 18.59
CA ARG A 286 -0.88 22.25 17.63
C ARG A 286 -1.63 21.59 16.50
N GLN A 287 -2.95 21.53 16.65
CA GLN A 287 -3.96 21.09 15.68
C GLN A 287 -3.35 20.29 14.52
N LEU A 288 -3.02 19.02 14.78
CA LEU A 288 -3.07 18.04 13.71
C LEU A 288 -4.42 18.25 13.03
N THR A 289 -4.40 18.64 11.76
CA THR A 289 -5.63 18.65 10.99
C THR A 289 -6.17 17.23 11.06
N PHE A 290 -7.35 17.06 11.67
CA PHE A 290 -8.01 15.77 11.99
C PHE A 290 -8.41 14.97 10.74
N LEU A 291 -7.72 15.15 9.62
CA LEU A 291 -7.89 14.35 8.42
C LEU A 291 -7.16 13.02 8.63
N PRO A 292 -7.85 11.87 8.49
CA PRO A 292 -7.24 10.55 8.64
C PRO A 292 -5.94 10.36 7.86
N VAL A 293 -5.84 10.98 6.68
CA VAL A 293 -4.64 10.95 5.83
C VAL A 293 -3.43 11.58 6.54
N ALA A 294 -3.59 12.76 7.13
CA ALA A 294 -2.51 13.43 7.86
C ALA A 294 -2.10 12.66 9.13
N VAL A 295 -3.07 12.01 9.78
CA VAL A 295 -2.79 11.13 10.93
C VAL A 295 -1.97 9.91 10.48
N SER A 296 -2.35 9.26 9.37
CA SER A 296 -1.61 8.11 8.82
C SER A 296 -0.17 8.44 8.44
N ASP A 297 0.08 9.67 7.95
CA ASP A 297 1.43 10.18 7.70
C ASP A 297 2.23 10.26 8.98
N ALA A 298 1.67 10.72 10.10
CA ALA A 298 2.39 10.72 11.37
C ALA A 298 2.58 9.30 11.94
N VAL A 299 1.54 8.45 11.86
CA VAL A 299 1.55 7.07 12.37
C VAL A 299 2.75 6.32 11.83
N ARG A 300 2.97 6.31 10.51
CA ARG A 300 4.03 5.50 9.89
C ARG A 300 5.43 5.86 10.39
N PHE A 301 5.76 7.16 10.54
CA PHE A 301 7.09 7.55 11.08
C PHE A 301 7.23 7.20 12.56
N ILE A 302 6.17 7.38 13.34
CA ILE A 302 6.18 7.11 14.78
C ILE A 302 6.29 5.61 15.06
N VAL A 303 5.44 4.79 14.44
CA VAL A 303 5.45 3.33 14.67
C VAL A 303 6.73 2.70 14.18
N LEU A 304 7.26 3.13 13.03
CA LEU A 304 8.53 2.63 12.52
C LEU A 304 9.73 3.08 13.37
N HIS A 305 9.69 4.28 13.95
CA HIS A 305 10.72 4.68 14.91
C HIS A 305 10.69 3.80 16.18
N LEU A 306 9.49 3.48 16.68
CA LEU A 306 9.32 2.70 17.91
C LEU A 306 9.57 1.19 17.73
N TRP A 307 9.13 0.63 16.60
CA TRP A 307 9.06 -0.83 16.39
C TRP A 307 9.86 -1.32 15.18
N GLY A 308 10.29 -0.42 14.30
CA GLY A 308 10.99 -0.77 13.07
C GLY A 308 10.10 -1.50 12.07
N GLY A 309 10.72 -2.19 11.10
CA GLY A 309 10.02 -3.03 10.14
C GLY A 309 9.44 -2.25 8.97
N LEU A 310 8.25 -2.64 8.51
CA LEU A 310 7.59 -2.13 7.31
C LEU A 310 6.25 -1.49 7.67
N TYR A 311 5.95 -0.33 7.11
CA TYR A 311 4.62 0.25 7.07
C TYR A 311 4.07 0.16 5.64
N CYS A 312 2.79 -0.22 5.52
CA CYS A 312 2.02 -0.13 4.29
C CYS A 312 0.69 0.58 4.52
N ASP A 313 0.31 1.50 3.63
CA ASP A 313 -1.04 2.04 3.59
C ASP A 313 -2.06 0.90 3.36
N MET A 314 -3.26 1.03 3.95
CA MET A 314 -4.28 -0.03 3.94
C MET A 314 -4.73 -0.42 2.52
N ASP A 315 -4.54 0.46 1.56
CA ASP A 315 -4.96 0.29 0.17
C ASP A 315 -3.79 -0.20 -0.72
N VAL A 316 -2.72 -0.70 -0.10
CA VAL A 316 -1.63 -1.43 -0.76
C VAL A 316 -1.93 -2.93 -0.80
N LEU A 317 -1.86 -3.51 -2.00
CA LEU A 317 -1.87 -4.96 -2.22
C LEU A 317 -0.44 -5.49 -2.28
N MET A 318 -0.10 -6.42 -1.39
CA MET A 318 1.17 -7.15 -1.46
C MET A 318 1.10 -8.24 -2.53
N LEU A 319 2.09 -8.27 -3.42
CA LEU A 319 2.18 -9.21 -4.54
C LEU A 319 3.36 -10.19 -4.40
N ARG A 320 4.33 -9.87 -3.53
CA ARG A 320 5.59 -10.60 -3.36
C ARG A 320 6.02 -10.61 -1.90
N ASP A 321 6.81 -11.60 -1.53
CA ASP A 321 7.54 -11.65 -0.26
C ASP A 321 8.46 -10.44 -0.11
N MET A 322 8.20 -9.61 0.90
CA MET A 322 8.99 -8.42 1.19
C MET A 322 10.27 -8.75 1.96
N ARG A 323 10.40 -9.96 2.52
CA ARG A 323 11.53 -10.33 3.39
C ARG A 323 12.90 -10.02 2.77
N PRO A 324 13.19 -10.29 1.48
CA PRO A 324 14.49 -9.98 0.90
C PRO A 324 14.88 -8.50 0.95
N ILE A 325 13.92 -7.57 0.89
CA ILE A 325 14.18 -6.13 0.98
C ILE A 325 14.10 -5.59 2.42
N LEU A 326 13.62 -6.38 3.37
CA LEU A 326 13.49 -5.97 4.78
C LEU A 326 14.58 -6.56 5.70
N LEU A 327 15.28 -7.60 5.24
CA LEU A 327 16.37 -8.24 5.98
C LEU A 327 17.72 -7.52 5.99
N PRO A 328 18.13 -6.77 4.95
CA PRO A 328 19.39 -6.05 4.99
C PRO A 328 19.49 -5.15 6.24
N PRO A 329 20.66 -5.04 6.90
CA PRO A 329 20.80 -4.17 8.07
C PRO A 329 20.46 -2.69 7.76
N GLU A 330 20.71 -2.25 6.53
CA GLU A 330 20.39 -0.91 6.02
C GLU A 330 19.09 -0.91 5.20
N HIS A 331 18.03 -1.55 5.70
CA HIS A 331 16.75 -1.68 5.00
C HIS A 331 15.88 -0.40 5.00
N ALA A 332 16.45 0.77 5.31
CA ALA A 332 15.68 2.01 5.33
C ALA A 332 15.34 2.45 3.90
N PHE A 333 14.04 2.42 3.55
CA PHE A 333 13.57 2.82 2.24
C PHE A 333 12.16 3.39 2.27
N ALA A 334 11.80 4.13 1.21
CA ALA A 334 10.42 4.41 0.89
C ALA A 334 10.22 4.54 -0.62
N GLU A 335 8.97 4.42 -1.04
CA GLU A 335 8.57 4.57 -2.43
C GLU A 335 8.85 5.98 -2.99
N ARG A 336 9.13 6.10 -4.29
CA ARG A 336 9.12 7.37 -5.02
C ARG A 336 7.69 7.79 -5.30
N TRP A 337 7.41 9.09 -5.22
CA TRP A 337 6.18 9.63 -5.76
C TRP A 337 6.21 9.58 -7.30
N ALA A 338 5.64 8.52 -7.89
CA ALA A 338 5.49 8.34 -9.33
C ALA A 338 6.79 8.63 -10.13
N VAL A 339 6.69 9.38 -11.23
CA VAL A 339 7.81 9.83 -12.07
C VAL A 339 8.36 11.21 -11.66
N HIS A 340 8.13 11.65 -10.42
CA HIS A 340 8.65 12.94 -9.96
C HIS A 340 10.17 12.90 -9.81
N THR A 341 10.85 13.88 -10.40
CA THR A 341 12.30 13.87 -10.58
C THR A 341 13.08 14.37 -9.37
N HIS A 342 12.43 15.02 -8.40
CA HIS A 342 13.14 15.56 -7.26
C HIS A 342 13.62 14.42 -6.33
N PRO A 343 14.89 14.41 -5.87
CA PRO A 343 15.41 13.37 -4.95
C PRO A 343 14.77 13.33 -3.55
N GLY A 344 13.78 14.17 -3.31
CA GLY A 344 13.02 14.27 -2.05
C GLY A 344 11.52 14.09 -2.25
N ASP A 345 11.06 13.77 -3.47
CA ASP A 345 9.66 13.46 -3.74
C ASP A 345 9.39 11.98 -3.40
N TYR A 346 9.48 11.64 -2.12
CA TYR A 346 9.08 10.34 -1.59
C TYR A 346 7.56 10.24 -1.53
N ASN A 347 7.03 9.06 -1.86
CA ASN A 347 5.83 8.51 -1.26
C ASN A 347 6.25 7.67 -0.05
N THR A 348 5.38 7.50 0.94
CA THR A 348 5.63 6.63 2.09
C THR A 348 4.49 5.65 2.31
N ALA A 349 3.66 5.41 1.29
CA ALA A 349 2.63 4.37 1.28
C ALA A 349 3.25 2.98 1.50
N VAL A 350 4.50 2.77 1.05
CA VAL A 350 5.34 1.65 1.44
C VAL A 350 6.66 2.20 1.97
N MET A 351 6.95 1.98 3.24
CA MET A 351 8.11 2.57 3.93
C MET A 351 8.67 1.64 4.99
N SER A 352 10.00 1.55 5.07
CA SER A 352 10.70 0.76 6.07
C SER A 352 11.77 1.58 6.79
N LEU A 353 11.89 1.39 8.11
CA LEU A 353 12.98 1.95 8.93
C LEU A 353 13.36 0.95 10.01
N SER A 354 14.61 1.01 10.46
CA SER A 354 15.01 0.33 11.69
C SER A 354 14.54 1.13 12.91
N ALA A 355 14.04 0.42 13.93
CA ALA A 355 13.63 1.01 15.20
C ALA A 355 14.79 1.77 15.84
N ASN A 356 14.49 2.91 16.47
CA ASN A 356 15.43 3.69 17.27
C ASN A 356 16.76 4.03 16.55
N SER A 357 16.74 4.09 15.23
CA SER A 357 17.91 4.41 14.40
C SER A 357 18.18 5.92 14.32
N SER A 358 19.41 6.29 13.94
CA SER A 358 19.79 7.68 13.67
C SER A 358 18.85 8.32 12.63
N LEU A 359 18.53 7.59 11.55
CA LEU A 359 17.64 8.07 10.50
C LEU A 359 16.19 8.20 10.99
N SER A 360 15.63 7.19 11.65
CA SER A 360 14.24 7.27 12.15
C SER A 360 14.07 8.42 13.15
N SER A 361 15.05 8.63 14.03
CA SER A 361 15.06 9.71 15.02
C SER A 361 15.11 11.08 14.34
N TYR A 362 15.91 11.23 13.29
CA TYR A 362 16.01 12.45 12.51
C TYR A 362 14.73 12.79 11.74
N LEU A 363 14.13 11.80 11.07
CA LEU A 363 12.86 11.99 10.36
C LEU A 363 11.73 12.36 11.33
N LEU A 364 11.69 11.72 12.50
CA LEU A 364 10.75 12.03 13.57
C LEU A 364 10.92 13.46 14.10
N ARG A 365 12.14 13.82 14.52
CA ARG A 365 12.46 15.18 15.00
C ARG A 365 12.12 16.23 13.96
N GLY A 366 12.43 15.95 12.69
CA GLY A 366 12.12 16.81 11.57
C GLY A 366 10.62 17.10 11.41
N GLY A 367 9.79 16.07 11.41
CA GLY A 367 8.33 16.23 11.31
C GLY A 367 7.76 17.06 12.47
N VAL A 368 8.24 16.84 13.69
CA VAL A 368 7.81 17.60 14.87
C VAL A 368 8.29 19.05 14.82
N ARG A 369 9.55 19.29 14.47
CA ARG A 369 10.13 20.63 14.27
C ARG A 369 9.33 21.47 13.27
N MET A 370 8.77 20.83 12.25
CA MET A 370 7.95 21.46 11.21
C MET A 370 6.45 21.56 11.57
N GLY A 371 6.10 21.43 12.86
CA GLY A 371 4.73 21.54 13.34
C GLY A 371 3.91 20.27 13.13
N ILE A 372 4.51 19.11 13.39
CA ILE A 372 3.90 17.78 13.17
C ILE A 372 3.52 17.58 11.69
N ASN A 373 4.37 18.07 10.79
CA ASN A 373 4.17 17.93 9.35
C ASN A 373 4.97 16.73 8.83
N PHE A 374 4.30 15.57 8.79
CA PHE A 374 4.86 14.31 8.32
C PHE A 374 4.57 14.02 6.85
N HIS A 375 4.07 15.00 6.09
CA HIS A 375 3.83 14.80 4.67
C HIS A 375 5.11 14.32 3.98
N PRO A 376 5.07 13.21 3.21
CA PRO A 376 6.28 12.50 2.80
C PRO A 376 7.20 13.33 1.91
N ARG A 377 6.65 14.17 1.02
CA ARG A 377 7.46 15.12 0.23
C ARG A 377 8.15 16.19 1.06
N ILE A 378 7.58 16.59 2.21
CA ILE A 378 8.18 17.59 3.09
C ILE A 378 9.35 16.96 3.84
N ILE A 379 9.13 15.80 4.46
CA ILE A 379 10.16 15.01 5.13
C ILE A 379 11.27 14.62 4.15
N GLY A 380 10.91 14.20 2.95
CA GLY A 380 11.83 13.85 1.88
C GLY A 380 12.70 15.00 1.41
N ARG A 381 12.12 16.20 1.22
CA ARG A 381 12.88 17.42 0.90
C ARG A 381 13.80 17.84 2.03
N MET A 382 13.40 17.64 3.28
CA MET A 382 14.25 17.88 4.44
C MET A 382 15.45 16.91 4.41
N ALA A 383 15.21 15.61 4.28
CA ALA A 383 16.28 14.60 4.18
C ALA A 383 17.26 14.89 3.04
N TRP A 384 16.75 15.33 1.88
CA TRP A 384 17.61 15.73 0.76
C TRP A 384 18.44 17.00 1.04
N LYS A 385 17.83 18.05 1.61
CA LYS A 385 18.55 19.30 1.94
C LYS A 385 19.69 19.08 2.93
N ASP A 386 19.50 18.15 3.86
CA ASP A 386 20.47 17.84 4.90
C ASP A 386 21.43 16.70 4.48
N GLY A 387 21.37 16.23 3.22
CA GLY A 387 22.29 15.22 2.67
C GLY A 387 22.07 13.79 3.17
N ARG A 388 20.90 13.49 3.75
CA ARG A 388 20.55 12.18 4.34
C ARG A 388 19.63 11.32 3.47
N ASN A 389 19.29 11.78 2.27
CA ASN A 389 18.41 11.04 1.35
C ASN A 389 19.06 9.77 0.78
N GLU A 390 20.38 9.58 0.90
CA GLU A 390 21.04 8.33 0.49
C GLU A 390 20.97 7.25 1.57
N GLU A 391 20.80 7.63 2.84
CA GLU A 391 20.49 6.69 3.94
C GLU A 391 19.05 6.16 3.85
N PHE A 392 18.17 6.88 3.15
CA PHE A 392 16.76 6.55 2.98
C PHE A 392 16.49 6.17 1.53
N ALA A 393 16.72 4.91 1.15
CA ALA A 393 16.65 4.49 -0.23
C ALA A 393 15.26 4.76 -0.85
N MET A 394 15.22 5.48 -1.98
CA MET A 394 13.96 5.77 -2.68
C MET A 394 13.65 4.72 -3.74
N PHE A 395 12.76 3.76 -3.51
CA PHE A 395 12.45 2.77 -4.54
C PHE A 395 11.47 3.28 -5.59
N GLU A 396 11.68 2.87 -6.84
CA GLU A 396 10.88 3.34 -7.96
C GLU A 396 9.48 2.74 -8.00
N THR A 397 8.54 3.46 -8.63
CA THR A 397 7.14 3.06 -8.78
C THR A 397 7.02 1.64 -9.36
N GLY A 398 7.93 1.19 -10.22
CA GLY A 398 7.91 -0.17 -10.75
C GLY A 398 8.03 -1.28 -9.71
N LEU A 399 8.59 -0.99 -8.52
CA LEU A 399 8.65 -1.94 -7.41
C LEU A 399 7.34 -2.00 -6.63
N PHE A 400 6.69 -0.85 -6.37
CA PHE A 400 5.60 -0.78 -5.39
C PHE A 400 4.25 -0.30 -5.94
N ASP A 401 4.26 0.51 -6.98
CA ASP A 401 3.05 1.02 -7.62
C ASP A 401 3.24 1.17 -9.14
N PRO A 402 3.27 0.03 -9.86
CA PRO A 402 3.66 -0.01 -11.27
C PRO A 402 2.67 0.69 -12.22
N ILE A 403 1.48 1.03 -11.73
CA ILE A 403 0.46 1.69 -12.52
C ILE A 403 0.72 3.21 -12.61
N TRP A 404 1.33 3.83 -11.60
CA TRP A 404 1.47 5.29 -11.47
C TRP A 404 2.14 5.98 -12.67
N GLY A 405 3.12 5.30 -13.28
CA GLY A 405 3.84 5.81 -14.45
C GLY A 405 2.94 6.08 -15.66
N GLU A 406 1.86 5.32 -15.82
CA GLU A 406 0.85 5.56 -16.86
C GLU A 406 0.05 6.83 -16.58
N PHE A 407 -0.28 7.11 -15.32
CA PHE A 407 -1.20 8.20 -14.93
C PHE A 407 -0.61 9.57 -14.93
N ASN A 408 0.64 9.69 -14.51
CA ASN A 408 1.30 10.99 -14.50
C ASN A 408 1.80 11.38 -15.91
N TRP A 409 1.29 10.71 -16.96
CA TRP A 409 1.73 10.83 -18.36
C TRP A 409 3.26 10.75 -18.49
N GLY A 410 3.85 9.92 -17.62
CA GLY A 410 5.28 9.86 -17.37
C GLY A 410 5.96 8.70 -18.07
N ARG A 411 5.21 7.66 -18.44
CA ARG A 411 5.75 6.45 -19.04
C ARG A 411 6.54 6.75 -20.31
N GLU A 412 7.71 6.12 -20.37
CA GLU A 412 8.47 5.87 -21.59
C GLU A 412 8.54 4.36 -21.86
N GLY A 413 8.80 3.97 -23.11
CA GLY A 413 8.85 2.56 -23.49
C GLY A 413 7.48 1.88 -23.49
N ARG A 414 7.45 0.58 -23.20
CA ARG A 414 6.23 -0.24 -23.30
C ARG A 414 5.35 -0.09 -22.07
N CYS A 415 4.05 -0.31 -22.25
CA CYS A 415 3.10 -0.35 -21.14
C CYS A 415 3.39 -1.54 -20.22
N SER A 416 3.01 -1.45 -18.95
CA SER A 416 3.05 -2.57 -18.02
C SER A 416 2.05 -3.68 -18.42
N ILE A 417 2.11 -4.83 -17.74
CA ILE A 417 1.16 -5.93 -17.92
C ILE A 417 0.47 -6.17 -16.57
N PRO A 418 -0.85 -5.99 -16.45
CA PRO A 418 -1.73 -5.44 -17.49
C PRO A 418 -1.43 -3.98 -17.82
N CYS A 419 -1.77 -3.58 -19.04
CA CYS A 419 -1.72 -2.19 -19.46
C CYS A 419 -2.98 -1.45 -18.98
N LEU A 420 -2.94 -0.91 -17.76
CA LEU A 420 -4.06 -0.19 -17.17
C LEU A 420 -3.92 1.31 -17.44
N ARG A 421 -4.91 1.89 -18.11
CA ARG A 421 -4.91 3.30 -18.54
C ARG A 421 -5.51 4.26 -17.51
N ASP A 422 -6.28 3.73 -16.56
CA ASP A 422 -6.93 4.51 -15.52
C ASP A 422 -7.01 3.71 -14.18
N TYR A 423 -7.19 4.37 -13.02
CA TYR A 423 -7.15 3.70 -11.70
C TYR A 423 -8.39 2.84 -11.52
N ASN A 424 -9.42 3.10 -12.32
CA ASN A 424 -10.65 2.37 -12.36
C ASN A 424 -10.48 1.00 -13.05
N ALA A 425 -9.50 0.85 -13.95
CA ALA A 425 -9.32 -0.28 -14.85
C ALA A 425 -9.19 -1.62 -14.12
N ALA A 426 -8.48 -1.64 -12.99
CA ALA A 426 -8.30 -2.85 -12.19
C ALA A 426 -9.62 -3.40 -11.61
N PHE A 427 -10.63 -2.53 -11.46
CA PHE A 427 -11.96 -2.87 -10.95
C PHE A 427 -12.95 -3.27 -12.06
N MET A 428 -12.59 -3.12 -13.34
CA MET A 428 -13.51 -3.32 -14.45
C MET A 428 -13.44 -4.75 -14.99
N GLY A 429 -14.56 -5.46 -14.97
CA GLY A 429 -14.74 -6.80 -15.53
C GLY A 429 -15.77 -6.85 -16.67
N GLU A 430 -16.43 -5.73 -16.96
CA GLU A 430 -17.47 -5.64 -17.97
C GLU A 430 -16.95 -5.97 -19.38
N VAL A 431 -17.69 -6.76 -20.15
CA VAL A 431 -17.29 -7.26 -21.48
C VAL A 431 -16.88 -6.15 -22.45
N GLY A 432 -17.56 -4.99 -22.41
CA GLY A 432 -17.24 -3.83 -23.24
C GLY A 432 -15.91 -3.18 -22.86
N TYR A 433 -15.60 -3.14 -21.56
CA TYR A 433 -14.32 -2.61 -21.07
C TYR A 433 -13.18 -3.57 -21.39
N VAL A 434 -13.32 -4.85 -21.06
CA VAL A 434 -12.26 -5.86 -21.25
C VAL A 434 -11.79 -5.90 -22.71
N LYS A 435 -12.74 -5.94 -23.67
CA LYS A 435 -12.42 -6.00 -25.11
C LYS A 435 -11.67 -4.77 -25.64
N ASN A 436 -11.95 -3.58 -25.09
CA ASN A 436 -11.44 -2.31 -25.61
C ASN A 436 -10.31 -1.71 -24.75
N SER A 437 -10.00 -2.32 -23.61
CA SER A 437 -9.04 -1.79 -22.63
C SER A 437 -7.60 -1.70 -23.15
N GLY A 438 -7.23 -2.52 -24.14
CA GLY A 438 -5.83 -2.67 -24.55
C GLY A 438 -4.95 -3.30 -23.45
N GLU A 439 -5.52 -3.94 -22.42
CA GLU A 439 -4.77 -4.42 -21.25
C GLU A 439 -3.66 -5.44 -21.58
N TRP A 440 -3.74 -6.06 -22.76
CA TRP A 440 -2.77 -7.03 -23.28
C TRP A 440 -1.81 -6.45 -24.33
N GLU A 441 -1.80 -5.14 -24.56
CA GLU A 441 -0.97 -4.48 -25.59
C GLU A 441 0.52 -4.83 -25.50
N SER A 442 1.03 -5.01 -24.28
CA SER A 442 2.45 -5.34 -24.05
C SER A 442 2.72 -6.83 -23.81
N TRP A 443 1.73 -7.70 -24.09
CA TRP A 443 1.86 -9.16 -23.95
C TRP A 443 2.40 -9.81 -25.23
N ASP A 444 3.64 -10.32 -25.18
CA ASP A 444 4.33 -10.92 -26.34
C ASP A 444 4.18 -12.44 -26.47
N ARG A 445 3.65 -13.11 -25.45
CA ARG A 445 3.60 -14.58 -25.40
C ARG A 445 2.27 -15.08 -25.93
N GLU A 446 2.21 -16.37 -26.26
CA GLU A 446 0.91 -17.02 -26.46
C GLU A 446 0.09 -16.90 -25.16
N GLN A 447 -1.16 -16.47 -25.28
CA GLN A 447 -2.06 -16.44 -24.13
C GLN A 447 -2.34 -17.87 -23.66
N LEU A 448 -2.60 -18.04 -22.37
CA LEU A 448 -2.95 -19.33 -21.81
C LEU A 448 -4.11 -19.95 -22.60
N LYS A 449 -3.95 -21.23 -22.96
CA LYS A 449 -4.98 -21.95 -23.72
C LYS A 449 -6.26 -22.00 -22.91
N GLU A 450 -7.34 -21.52 -23.51
CA GLU A 450 -8.66 -21.57 -22.88
C GLU A 450 -9.11 -23.02 -22.68
N ILE A 451 -9.73 -23.28 -21.53
CA ILE A 451 -10.28 -24.58 -21.16
C ILE A 451 -11.54 -24.89 -22.00
N LEU A 452 -12.23 -23.85 -22.49
CA LEU A 452 -13.46 -23.93 -23.27
C LEU A 452 -13.22 -23.41 -24.70
N PRO A 453 -13.26 -24.26 -25.74
CA PRO A 453 -13.23 -23.83 -27.14
C PRO A 453 -14.36 -22.83 -27.43
N ARG A 454 -14.12 -21.82 -28.28
CA ARG A 454 -15.12 -20.80 -28.67
C ARG A 454 -16.48 -21.38 -29.06
N GLU A 455 -16.47 -22.48 -29.78
CA GLU A 455 -17.66 -23.21 -30.27
C GLU A 455 -18.44 -23.95 -29.16
N LYS A 456 -17.80 -24.23 -28.02
CA LYS A 456 -18.41 -24.85 -26.84
C LYS A 456 -18.78 -23.83 -25.76
N ARG A 457 -18.67 -22.53 -26.04
CA ARG A 457 -19.03 -21.49 -25.05
C ARG A 457 -20.54 -21.36 -24.81
N GLU A 458 -21.37 -21.90 -25.72
CA GLU A 458 -22.81 -22.11 -25.50
C GLU A 458 -23.10 -23.35 -24.62
N PHE A 459 -22.10 -24.21 -24.37
CA PHE A 459 -22.28 -25.51 -23.76
C PHE A 459 -21.06 -25.88 -22.91
N VAL A 460 -21.10 -25.60 -21.60
CA VAL A 460 -20.73 -26.57 -20.53
C VAL A 460 -20.70 -25.89 -19.15
N LEU A 461 -21.62 -26.35 -18.30
CA LEU A 461 -21.52 -26.47 -16.85
C LEU A 461 -20.70 -27.69 -16.46
N ARG A 462 -20.12 -27.74 -15.25
CA ARG A 462 -19.89 -29.04 -14.56
C ARG A 462 -19.72 -28.88 -13.04
N GLY A 463 -20.43 -29.73 -12.27
CA GLY A 463 -19.98 -30.02 -10.90
C GLY A 463 -20.92 -30.64 -9.86
N LEU A 464 -22.22 -30.87 -10.08
CA LEU A 464 -23.11 -31.46 -9.05
C LEU A 464 -24.14 -32.46 -9.65
N PRO A 465 -24.64 -33.45 -8.88
CA PRO A 465 -25.58 -34.46 -9.38
C PRO A 465 -26.94 -33.83 -9.67
N ARG A 466 -27.45 -34.06 -10.90
CA ARG A 466 -28.81 -33.74 -11.39
C ARG A 466 -29.31 -32.31 -11.11
N LEU A 467 -28.90 -31.38 -11.95
CA LEU A 467 -29.72 -30.21 -12.28
C LEU A 467 -30.36 -30.48 -13.64
N GLU A 468 -31.68 -30.34 -13.70
CA GLU A 468 -32.50 -30.50 -14.90
C GLU A 468 -31.98 -29.60 -16.04
N GLU A 469 -32.18 -30.01 -17.29
CA GLU A 469 -31.67 -29.39 -18.55
C GLU A 469 -32.07 -27.91 -18.79
N ARG A 470 -32.68 -27.23 -17.82
CA ARG A 470 -33.29 -25.90 -17.94
C ARG A 470 -32.39 -24.72 -17.55
N GLU A 471 -31.24 -24.96 -16.93
CA GLU A 471 -30.34 -23.88 -16.48
C GLU A 471 -29.02 -23.93 -17.25
N LYS A 472 -28.94 -23.23 -18.38
CA LYS A 472 -27.74 -23.16 -19.22
C LYS A 472 -27.07 -21.80 -19.04
N TYR A 473 -25.75 -21.80 -18.85
CA TYR A 473 -24.94 -20.57 -18.84
C TYR A 473 -24.59 -20.18 -20.27
N ASP A 474 -24.93 -18.95 -20.67
CA ASP A 474 -24.56 -18.36 -21.94
C ASP A 474 -23.59 -17.19 -21.69
N ILE A 475 -22.33 -17.37 -22.09
CA ILE A 475 -21.29 -16.35 -21.92
C ILE A 475 -21.58 -15.06 -22.70
N SER A 476 -22.36 -15.14 -23.78
CA SER A 476 -22.63 -13.99 -24.65
C SER A 476 -23.60 -12.99 -24.01
N LEU A 477 -24.39 -13.46 -23.04
CA LEU A 477 -25.34 -12.66 -22.28
C LEU A 477 -24.75 -12.13 -20.97
N ASP A 478 -23.60 -12.65 -20.54
CA ASP A 478 -22.94 -12.25 -19.28
C ASP A 478 -22.28 -10.88 -19.44
N LEU A 479 -22.72 -9.91 -18.62
CA LEU A 479 -22.11 -8.58 -18.57
C LEU A 479 -20.66 -8.65 -18.09
N TYR A 480 -20.32 -9.64 -17.27
CA TYR A 480 -19.01 -9.85 -16.66
C TYR A 480 -18.45 -11.25 -16.98
N PRO A 481 -18.24 -11.57 -18.27
CA PRO A 481 -17.88 -12.93 -18.66
C PRO A 481 -16.50 -13.32 -18.14
N PRO A 482 -16.24 -14.62 -17.90
CA PRO A 482 -14.89 -15.08 -17.59
C PRO A 482 -13.91 -14.69 -18.69
N ASN A 483 -12.67 -14.45 -18.30
CA ASN A 483 -11.59 -14.03 -19.19
C ASN A 483 -10.29 -14.78 -18.88
N ASN A 484 -9.22 -14.39 -19.56
CA ASN A 484 -7.88 -14.97 -19.49
C ASN A 484 -6.97 -14.30 -18.42
N ARG A 485 -7.54 -13.42 -17.58
CA ARG A 485 -6.77 -12.73 -16.52
C ARG A 485 -6.38 -13.74 -15.44
N THR A 486 -5.14 -13.65 -14.97
CA THR A 486 -4.60 -14.48 -13.89
C THR A 486 -3.60 -13.67 -13.07
N MET A 487 -3.33 -14.08 -11.83
CA MET A 487 -2.30 -13.46 -10.99
C MET A 487 -0.92 -13.44 -11.66
N ALA A 488 -0.59 -14.45 -12.46
CA ALA A 488 0.67 -14.53 -13.21
C ALA A 488 0.89 -13.35 -14.19
N ASN A 489 -0.20 -12.67 -14.55
CA ASN A 489 -0.20 -11.56 -15.49
C ASN A 489 -0.43 -10.20 -14.80
N PHE A 490 -0.66 -10.16 -13.49
CA PHE A 490 -0.94 -8.94 -12.75
C PHE A 490 0.34 -8.31 -12.19
N PHE A 491 0.91 -7.36 -12.94
CA PHE A 491 2.13 -6.62 -12.59
C PHE A 491 3.30 -7.51 -12.12
N ARG A 492 3.49 -8.63 -12.82
CA ARG A 492 4.48 -9.64 -12.46
C ARG A 492 5.85 -9.02 -12.22
N GLY A 493 6.42 -9.27 -11.04
CA GLY A 493 7.72 -8.77 -10.60
C GLY A 493 7.62 -7.68 -9.53
N ALA A 494 6.54 -6.89 -9.53
CA ALA A 494 6.29 -5.89 -8.50
C ALA A 494 6.15 -6.54 -7.12
N TYR A 495 6.55 -5.81 -6.09
CA TYR A 495 6.35 -6.19 -4.69
C TYR A 495 4.96 -5.85 -4.20
N THR A 496 4.42 -4.72 -4.65
CA THR A 496 3.08 -4.28 -4.28
C THR A 496 2.35 -3.62 -5.47
N TYR A 497 1.07 -3.31 -5.26
CA TYR A 497 0.23 -2.50 -6.13
C TYR A 497 -0.65 -1.58 -5.27
N HIS A 498 -0.74 -0.29 -5.60
CA HIS A 498 -1.58 0.66 -4.86
C HIS A 498 -2.95 0.78 -5.54
N ILE A 499 -4.06 0.67 -4.79
CA ILE A 499 -5.41 0.84 -5.37
C ILE A 499 -5.87 2.32 -5.44
N HIS A 500 -5.01 3.28 -5.07
CA HIS A 500 -5.21 4.73 -5.23
C HIS A 500 -6.52 5.27 -4.64
N ASN A 501 -6.77 5.01 -3.35
CA ASN A 501 -7.87 5.62 -2.62
C ASN A 501 -9.26 5.40 -3.26
N GLN A 502 -9.46 4.31 -4.01
CA GLN A 502 -10.75 3.94 -4.60
C GLN A 502 -11.71 3.40 -3.51
N TRP A 503 -11.96 4.22 -2.48
CA TRP A 503 -12.66 3.92 -1.23
C TRP A 503 -14.16 3.66 -1.35
N LYS A 504 -14.75 3.82 -2.53
CA LYS A 504 -16.18 3.55 -2.74
C LYS A 504 -16.46 2.50 -3.81
N LYS A 505 -15.42 1.99 -4.48
CA LYS A 505 -15.59 1.10 -5.62
C LYS A 505 -15.47 -0.36 -5.20
N HIS A 506 -16.36 -1.21 -5.69
CA HIS A 506 -16.26 -2.66 -5.55
C HIS A 506 -15.67 -3.27 -6.84
N PRO A 507 -14.78 -4.27 -6.73
CA PRO A 507 -14.31 -5.03 -7.89
C PRO A 507 -15.48 -5.71 -8.61
N GLN A 508 -15.66 -5.42 -9.90
CA GLN A 508 -16.64 -6.14 -10.72
C GLN A 508 -16.21 -7.60 -10.88
N PRO A 509 -17.14 -8.54 -11.10
CA PRO A 509 -16.79 -9.92 -11.39
C PRO A 509 -15.85 -10.01 -12.59
N ASN A 510 -14.84 -10.87 -12.50
CA ASN A 510 -13.79 -11.07 -13.49
C ASN A 510 -12.92 -9.82 -13.78
N SER A 511 -12.99 -8.77 -12.95
CA SER A 511 -11.98 -7.71 -12.89
C SER A 511 -10.61 -8.23 -12.45
N TRP A 512 -9.53 -7.45 -12.62
CA TRP A 512 -8.21 -7.84 -12.11
C TRP A 512 -8.23 -8.01 -10.59
N LEU A 513 -8.90 -7.12 -9.86
CA LEU A 513 -9.03 -7.25 -8.40
C LEU A 513 -9.90 -8.44 -7.99
N ASP A 514 -10.94 -8.80 -8.75
CA ASP A 514 -11.72 -10.03 -8.51
C ASP A 514 -10.87 -11.29 -8.75
N VAL A 515 -9.99 -11.28 -9.77
CA VAL A 515 -9.02 -12.37 -10.00
C VAL A 515 -8.07 -12.53 -8.79
N VAL A 516 -7.60 -11.42 -8.23
CA VAL A 516 -6.79 -11.41 -6.99
C VAL A 516 -7.60 -11.99 -5.83
N MET A 517 -8.84 -11.53 -5.62
CA MET A 517 -9.72 -12.00 -4.56
C MET A 517 -9.99 -13.51 -4.65
N LYS A 518 -10.26 -14.03 -5.85
CA LYS A 518 -10.43 -15.48 -6.10
C LYS A 518 -9.16 -16.28 -5.82
N ALA A 519 -7.98 -15.72 -6.10
CA ALA A 519 -6.70 -16.37 -5.78
C ALA A 519 -6.51 -16.46 -4.27
N HIS A 520 -6.74 -15.37 -3.53
CA HIS A 520 -6.70 -15.35 -2.08
C HIS A 520 -7.68 -16.35 -1.45
N ASP A 521 -8.95 -16.33 -1.89
CA ASP A 521 -9.98 -17.23 -1.37
C ASP A 521 -9.64 -18.70 -1.66
N GLY A 522 -9.13 -19.01 -2.85
CA GLY A 522 -8.70 -20.36 -3.19
C GLY A 522 -7.51 -20.83 -2.35
N PHE A 523 -6.53 -19.95 -2.11
CA PHE A 523 -5.38 -20.26 -1.26
C PHE A 523 -5.80 -20.51 0.18
N LEU A 524 -6.56 -19.59 0.77
CA LEU A 524 -6.99 -19.68 2.17
C LEU A 524 -8.03 -20.78 2.41
N ALA A 525 -8.72 -21.23 1.37
CA ALA A 525 -9.56 -22.44 1.39
C ALA A 525 -8.79 -23.73 1.07
N LYS A 526 -7.45 -23.69 1.00
CA LYS A 526 -6.56 -24.83 0.72
C LYS A 526 -6.78 -25.50 -0.64
N LYS A 527 -7.34 -24.77 -1.61
CA LYS A 527 -7.67 -25.25 -2.96
C LYS A 527 -6.68 -24.80 -4.02
N ARG A 528 -5.99 -23.68 -3.78
CA ARG A 528 -4.99 -23.09 -4.67
C ARG A 528 -3.67 -22.91 -3.93
N LYS A 529 -2.61 -22.73 -4.70
CA LYS A 529 -1.29 -22.35 -4.19
C LYS A 529 -1.18 -20.83 -4.15
N ASN A 530 -0.19 -20.32 -3.41
CA ASN A 530 0.22 -18.94 -3.52
C ASN A 530 1.24 -18.72 -4.66
N PRO A 531 1.74 -17.49 -4.91
CA PRO A 531 2.74 -17.17 -5.94
C PRO A 531 4.00 -18.02 -5.90
N TYR A 532 4.30 -18.60 -4.72
CA TYR A 532 5.50 -19.39 -4.46
C TYR A 532 5.28 -20.91 -4.51
N GLY A 533 4.07 -21.34 -4.91
CA GLY A 533 3.71 -22.74 -4.99
C GLY A 533 3.41 -23.42 -3.65
N GLU A 534 3.25 -22.64 -2.59
CA GLU A 534 2.96 -23.12 -1.24
C GLU A 534 1.45 -23.30 -1.04
N MET A 535 1.06 -24.24 -0.18
CA MET A 535 -0.33 -24.45 0.23
C MET A 535 -0.58 -23.80 1.59
N TRP A 536 -1.81 -23.32 1.81
CA TRP A 536 -2.23 -22.79 3.10
C TRP A 536 -2.37 -23.92 4.14
N GLU A 537 -1.65 -23.79 5.25
CA GLU A 537 -1.63 -24.81 6.32
C GLU A 537 -2.38 -24.35 7.59
N GLY A 538 -2.90 -23.11 7.63
CA GLY A 538 -3.69 -22.57 8.73
C GLY A 538 -5.19 -22.88 8.66
N PHE A 539 -6.00 -22.19 9.47
CA PHE A 539 -7.46 -22.30 9.44
C PHE A 539 -8.04 -21.82 8.11
N GLU A 540 -9.09 -22.47 7.62
CA GLU A 540 -9.82 -21.93 6.47
C GLU A 540 -10.39 -20.54 6.81
N VAL A 541 -10.09 -19.57 5.95
CA VAL A 541 -10.63 -18.21 6.09
C VAL A 541 -11.81 -18.06 5.13
N GLY A 542 -12.91 -17.50 5.61
CA GLY A 542 -14.11 -17.27 4.81
C GLY A 542 -13.82 -16.44 3.56
N ARG A 543 -14.66 -16.61 2.53
CA ARG A 543 -14.56 -15.87 1.25
C ARG A 543 -14.78 -14.37 1.43
N TYR A 544 -14.39 -13.58 0.44
CA TYR A 544 -14.81 -12.18 0.36
C TYR A 544 -16.34 -12.06 0.38
N GLU A 545 -16.83 -10.97 0.98
CA GLU A 545 -18.25 -10.62 0.90
C GLU A 545 -18.68 -10.46 -0.55
N ARG A 546 -19.90 -10.91 -0.87
CA ARG A 546 -20.46 -10.70 -2.20
C ARG A 546 -20.94 -9.28 -2.35
N PHE A 547 -20.61 -8.66 -3.48
CA PHE A 547 -21.12 -7.35 -3.83
C PHE A 547 -22.48 -7.52 -4.52
N MET A 548 -23.56 -7.32 -3.75
CA MET A 548 -24.95 -7.56 -4.19
C MET A 548 -25.32 -6.81 -5.47
N GLU A 549 -24.67 -5.67 -5.73
CA GLU A 549 -24.85 -4.90 -6.96
C GLU A 549 -24.44 -5.67 -8.24
N PHE A 550 -23.69 -6.78 -8.15
CA PHE A 550 -23.27 -7.58 -9.29
C PHE A 550 -23.92 -8.97 -9.37
N GLU A 551 -24.77 -9.34 -8.40
CA GLU A 551 -25.39 -10.68 -8.33
C GLU A 551 -26.73 -10.76 -9.10
N ASN A 552 -27.39 -9.62 -9.34
CA ASN A 552 -28.72 -9.53 -9.98
C ASN A 552 -28.69 -9.43 -11.52
N PHE A 553 -27.57 -9.79 -12.17
CA PHE A 553 -27.38 -9.69 -13.62
C PHE A 553 -27.16 -11.05 -14.28
#